data_AF-A0A7J8Y103-F1
#
_entry.id   AF-A0A7J8Y103-F1
#
_cell.length_a   1.000
_cell.length_b   1.000
_cell.length_c   1.000
_cell.angle_alpha   90.00
_cell.angle_beta   90.00
_cell.angle_gamma   90.00
#
_symmetry.space_group_name_H-M   'P 1'
#
loop_
_entity.id
_entity.type
_entity.pdbx_description
1 polymer ?
#
loop_
_entity_poly.entity_id
_entity_poly.type
_entity_poly.pdbx_seq_one_letter_code
_entity_poly.pdbx_strand_id
1 'polypeptide(L)' 'MEEIKSRFERICVFCGSSSGKKASYQEAAVELGKELVK' A
#
# COMPACT_ATOMS: atom_id res chain seq x y z
N MET A 1 8.63 -9.82 -21.00
CA MET A 1 8.72 -9.72 -19.52
C MET A 1 7.46 -10.35 -18.99
N GLU A 2 7.61 -11.34 -18.11
CA GLU A 2 6.47 -12.00 -17.47
C GLU A 2 5.85 -10.99 -16.49
N GLU A 3 4.65 -10.49 -16.81
CA GLU A 3 3.88 -9.68 -15.86
C GLU A 3 3.43 -10.62 -14.74
N ILE A 4 4.05 -10.51 -13.56
CA ILE A 4 3.60 -11.21 -12.35
C ILE A 4 2.29 -10.56 -11.93
N LYS A 5 1.19 -11.02 -12.53
CA LYS A 5 -0.14 -10.53 -12.17
C LYS A 5 -0.42 -10.97 -10.73
N SER A 6 -0.71 -9.98 -9.88
CA SER A 6 -1.22 -10.25 -8.54
C SER A 6 -2.43 -11.18 -8.62
N ARG A 7 -2.47 -12.19 -7.74
CA ARG A 7 -3.66 -13.06 -7.57
C ARG A 7 -4.88 -12.31 -7.05
N PHE A 8 -4.67 -11.10 -6.52
CA PHE A 8 -5.73 -10.26 -5.96
C PHE A 8 -6.08 -9.15 -6.94
N GLU A 9 -7.34 -9.07 -7.33
CA GLU A 9 -7.84 -7.97 -8.17
C GLU A 9 -7.96 -6.65 -7.40
N ARG A 10 -8.35 -6.73 -6.11
CA ARG A 10 -8.57 -5.57 -5.24
C ARG A 10 -8.20 -5.93 -3.81
N ILE A 11 -7.64 -4.97 -3.10
CA ILE A 11 -7.31 -5.07 -1.68
C ILE A 11 -7.94 -3.87 -0.97
N CYS A 12 -8.75 -4.14 0.07
CA CYS A 12 -9.28 -3.10 0.94
C CYS A 12 -8.30 -2.90 2.11
N VAL A 13 -7.84 -1.66 2.30
CA VAL A 13 -6.90 -1.31 3.38
C VAL A 13 -7.63 -0.39 4.36
N PHE A 14 -7.66 -0.79 5.63
CA PHE A 14 -8.12 0.07 6.72
C PHE A 14 -6.92 0.71 7.39
N CYS A 15 -6.95 2.03 7.56
CA CYS A 15 -5.94 2.80 8.28
C CYS A 15 -6.61 3.79 9.23
N GLY A 16 -5.81 4.40 10.12
CA GLY A 16 -6.30 5.45 10.99
C GLY A 16 -6.71 6.69 10.20
N SER A 17 -7.70 7.43 10.69
CA SER A 17 -8.13 8.69 10.09
C SER A 17 -7.05 9.78 10.09
N SER A 18 -6.03 9.65 10.94
CA SER A 18 -4.84 10.52 11.00
C SER A 18 -3.59 9.79 10.53
N SER A 19 -2.61 10.52 9.99
CA SER A 19 -1.32 10.00 9.54
C SER A 19 -0.41 9.43 10.64
N GLY A 20 -0.76 9.63 11.92
CA GLY A 20 0.04 9.19 13.06
C GLY A 20 1.21 10.13 13.39
N LYS A 21 1.85 9.91 14.54
CA LYS A 21 2.93 10.80 15.05
C LYS A 21 4.30 10.55 14.40
N LYS A 22 4.52 9.35 13.86
CA LYS A 22 5.79 8.96 13.23
C LYS A 22 5.67 9.07 11.71
N ALA A 23 6.64 9.73 11.08
CA ALA A 23 6.69 9.85 9.62
C ALA A 23 6.65 8.48 8.90
N SER A 24 7.22 7.45 9.54
CA SER A 24 7.24 6.08 9.03
C SER A 24 5.85 5.50 8.71
N TYR A 25 4.78 5.94 9.38
CA TYR A 25 3.43 5.47 9.07
C TYR A 25 2.95 5.97 7.69
N GLN A 26 3.23 7.24 7.40
CA GLN A 26 2.90 7.83 6.10
C GLN A 26 3.76 7.22 4.99
N GLU A 27 5.06 7.05 5.25
CA GLU A 27 5.98 6.41 4.31
C GLU A 27 5.56 4.98 3.97
N ALA A 28 5.20 4.18 4.99
CA ALA A 28 4.71 2.82 4.80
C ALA A 28 3.41 2.77 3.99
N ALA A 29 2.48 3.72 4.22
CA ALA A 29 1.24 3.78 3.45
C ALA A 29 1.51 4.09 1.96
N VAL A 30 2.48 4.97 1.67
CA VAL A 30 2.88 5.29 0.29
C VAL A 30 3.59 4.10 -0.36
N GLU A 31 4.50 3.43 0.34
CA GLU A 31 5.22 2.27 -0.16
C GLU A 31 4.27 1.10 -0.46
N LEU A 32 3.31 0.85 0.43
CA LEU A 32 2.25 -0.14 0.22
C LEU A 32 1.48 0.16 -1.07
N GLY A 33 1.08 1.42 -1.29
CA GLY A 33 0.38 1.81 -2.52
C GLY A 33 1.18 1.52 -3.79
N LYS A 34 2.51 1.75 -3.75
CA LYS A 34 3.42 1.41 -4.87
C LYS A 34 3.50 -0.09 -5.09
N GLU A 35 3.58 -0.88 -4.03
CA GLU A 35 3.64 -2.34 -4.13
C GLU A 35 2.37 -2.93 -4.75
N LEU A 36 1.20 -2.35 -4.45
CA LEU A 36 -0.08 -2.83 -4.97
C LEU A 36 -0.34 -2.54 -6.46
N VAL A 37 0.47 -1.66 -7.07
CA VAL A 37 0.36 -1.30 -8.50
C VAL A 37 1.55 -1.78 -9.35
N LYS A 38 2.51 -2.49 -8.75
CA LYS A 38 3.60 -3.17 -9.47
C LYS A 38 3.06 -4.35 -10.27
#